data_AF-L7U513-F1
#
_entry.id   AF-L7U513-F1
#
_cell.length_a   1.000
_cell.length_b   1.000
_cell.length_c   1.000
_cell.angle_alpha   90.00
_cell.angle_beta   90.00
_cell.angle_gamma   90.00
#
_symmetry.space_group_name_H-M   'P 1'
#
loop_
_entity.id
_entity.type
_entity.pdbx_description
1 polymer ?
#
loop_
_entity_poly.entity_id
_entity_poly.type
_entity_poly.pdbx_seq_one_letter_code
_entity_poly.pdbx_strand_id
1 'polypeptide(L)'
;MKKRITFAGATCALLFAGQAHAVDVIDLISPARCEPRFNRLMNCQMAPRTFITPTAETAVPLRTSLRSVVTGNCSTQYPLEAKAEAAGAATAIIPYLRNVEVMLRGAGGAPVGTFVLSDNSAWTSTAVLDGTCNIKLEVRWNEVDVSNTAEAQALLTAIDAEITAASNHASRMEELMLYQRAYSLMRSLADRFRVELSNETMQEMRAAALESGPALESMILNCGDLSIEERLALLRLHGGLWVLGHPEDWQRPDGTVMTLEDHLGADAAEVLARLNAIIARQTQNPPDYAQLYDAATQEVIRLQNKKVLALVQLDPWLP
;
A
#
# COMPACT_ATOMS: atom_id res chain seq x y z
N MET A 1 -3.81 -11.62 36.47
CA MET A 1 -4.70 -10.69 35.73
C MET A 1 -5.03 -11.29 34.37
N LYS A 2 -6.31 -11.55 34.09
CA LYS A 2 -6.78 -12.13 32.82
C LYS A 2 -6.71 -11.07 31.71
N LYS A 3 -5.77 -11.20 30.77
CA LYS A 3 -5.74 -10.37 29.54
C LYS A 3 -6.91 -10.79 28.65
N ARG A 4 -7.93 -9.93 28.57
CA ARG A 4 -8.94 -9.96 27.50
C ARG A 4 -8.25 -9.58 26.20
N ILE A 5 -8.11 -10.53 25.30
CA ILE A 5 -7.74 -10.27 23.91
C ILE A 5 -9.02 -9.78 23.22
N THR A 6 -9.12 -8.48 23.05
CA THR A 6 -10.13 -7.85 22.21
C THR A 6 -9.68 -8.07 20.77
N PHE A 7 -10.35 -8.98 20.06
CA PHE A 7 -10.27 -9.05 18.60
C PHE A 7 -10.84 -7.72 18.07
N ALA A 8 -9.96 -6.79 17.70
CA ALA A 8 -10.35 -5.65 16.90
C ALA A 8 -10.83 -6.21 15.56
N GLY A 9 -12.12 -6.00 15.29
CA GLY A 9 -12.82 -6.56 14.16
C GLY A 9 -12.08 -6.26 12.86
N ALA A 10 -11.77 -7.34 12.13
CA ALA A 10 -11.70 -7.28 10.69
C ALA A 10 -13.09 -6.80 10.23
N THR A 11 -13.22 -5.50 9.99
CA THR A 11 -14.28 -4.98 9.14
C THR A 11 -14.14 -5.72 7.82
N CYS A 12 -15.00 -6.71 7.63
CA CYS A 12 -15.26 -7.36 6.37
C CYS A 12 -15.66 -6.23 5.42
N ALA A 13 -14.67 -5.70 4.69
CA ALA A 13 -14.92 -4.84 3.57
C ALA A 13 -15.73 -5.71 2.61
N LEU A 14 -17.03 -5.42 2.54
CA LEU A 14 -17.90 -5.96 1.52
C LEU A 14 -17.24 -5.66 0.19
N LEU A 15 -16.61 -6.69 -0.39
CA LEU A 15 -16.13 -6.72 -1.76
C LEU A 15 -17.38 -6.64 -2.64
N PHE A 16 -17.91 -5.44 -2.79
CA PHE A 16 -18.87 -5.16 -3.83
C PHE A 16 -18.10 -5.35 -5.13
N ALA A 17 -18.43 -6.43 -5.85
CA ALA A 17 -18.14 -6.57 -7.26
C ALA A 17 -18.43 -5.21 -7.91
N GLY A 18 -17.44 -4.66 -8.62
CA GLY A 18 -17.52 -3.33 -9.19
C GLY A 18 -18.87 -3.16 -9.87
N GLN A 19 -19.74 -2.36 -9.26
CA GLN A 19 -21.00 -2.03 -9.91
C GLN A 19 -20.59 -1.34 -11.19
N ALA A 20 -20.89 -1.95 -12.33
CA ALA A 20 -20.87 -1.24 -13.60
C ALA A 20 -21.70 0.02 -13.37
N HIS A 21 -21.03 1.17 -13.30
CA HIS A 21 -21.71 2.43 -13.03
C HIS A 21 -22.78 2.60 -14.10
N ALA A 22 -24.00 2.96 -13.67
CA ALA A 22 -25.09 3.22 -14.58
C ALA A 22 -24.62 4.21 -15.67
N VAL A 23 -24.93 3.90 -16.93
CA VAL A 23 -24.61 4.79 -18.05
C VAL A 23 -25.45 6.05 -17.87
N ASP A 24 -24.78 7.17 -17.61
CA ASP A 24 -25.45 8.47 -17.58
C ASP A 24 -25.68 8.93 -19.02
N VAL A 25 -26.87 9.46 -19.28
CA VAL A 25 -27.25 9.98 -20.59
C VAL A 25 -27.55 11.46 -20.48
N ILE A 26 -26.81 12.27 -21.23
CA ILE A 26 -26.93 13.72 -21.23
C ILE A 26 -27.44 14.18 -22.59
N ASP A 27 -28.56 14.90 -22.62
CA ASP A 27 -29.02 15.53 -23.84
C ASP A 27 -28.11 16.72 -24.19
N LEU A 28 -27.42 16.64 -25.33
CA LEU A 28 -26.58 17.71 -25.86
C LEU A 28 -27.41 18.61 -26.79
N ILE A 29 -28.12 18.00 -27.74
CA ILE A 29 -29.01 18.67 -28.68
C ILE A 29 -30.34 17.94 -28.66
N SER A 30 -31.42 18.61 -28.28
CA SER A 30 -32.76 18.07 -28.28
C SER A 30 -33.79 19.20 -28.17
N PRO A 31 -35.09 18.94 -28.43
CA PRO A 31 -36.14 19.93 -28.18
C PRO A 31 -36.25 20.39 -26.72
N ALA A 32 -35.68 19.65 -25.77
CA ALA A 32 -35.62 20.03 -24.36
C ALA A 32 -34.43 20.95 -24.02
N ARG A 33 -33.46 21.06 -24.93
CA ARG A 33 -32.22 21.85 -24.76
C ARG A 33 -32.14 23.03 -25.69
N CYS A 34 -32.70 22.90 -26.89
CA CYS A 34 -32.74 23.92 -27.92
C CYS A 34 -34.09 24.62 -27.95
N GLU A 35 -34.15 25.78 -28.61
CA GLU A 35 -35.40 26.46 -28.90
C GLU A 35 -36.04 25.89 -30.19
N PRO A 36 -37.24 25.28 -30.12
CA PRO A 36 -37.93 24.78 -31.30
C PRO A 36 -38.67 25.91 -32.04
N ARG A 37 -38.36 26.12 -33.32
CA ARG A 37 -39.06 27.08 -34.20
C ARG A 37 -39.21 26.53 -35.61
N PHE A 38 -40.42 26.58 -36.17
CA PHE A 38 -40.70 26.16 -37.57
C PHE A 38 -40.09 24.79 -37.95
N ASN A 39 -40.25 23.79 -37.07
CA ASN A 39 -39.67 22.44 -37.24
C ASN A 39 -38.13 22.43 -37.34
N ARG A 40 -37.47 23.42 -36.72
CA ARG A 40 -36.02 23.51 -36.55
C ARG A 40 -35.67 23.66 -35.07
N LEU A 41 -34.48 23.23 -34.70
CA LEU A 41 -33.87 23.50 -33.41
C LEU A 41 -32.85 24.63 -33.57
N MET A 42 -32.97 25.65 -32.73
CA MET A 42 -32.10 26.83 -32.71
C MET A 42 -31.56 27.08 -31.31
N ASN A 43 -30.53 27.92 -31.16
CA ASN A 43 -30.00 28.34 -29.86
C ASN A 43 -29.64 27.16 -28.94
N CYS A 44 -28.97 26.13 -29.50
CA CYS A 44 -28.64 24.88 -28.80
C CYS A 44 -27.42 24.98 -27.87
N GLN A 45 -27.05 26.18 -27.44
CA GLN A 45 -25.83 26.38 -26.65
C GLN A 45 -25.98 25.75 -25.26
N MET A 46 -24.98 24.96 -24.86
CA MET A 46 -24.89 24.36 -23.54
C MET A 46 -24.03 25.21 -22.61
N ALA A 47 -24.63 25.67 -21.51
CA ALA A 47 -23.86 26.22 -20.38
C ALA A 47 -22.95 25.14 -19.76
N PRO A 48 -21.72 25.48 -19.31
CA PRO A 48 -20.85 24.54 -18.65
C PRO A 48 -21.55 23.84 -17.48
N ARG A 49 -21.40 22.52 -17.41
CA ARG A 49 -22.01 21.69 -16.38
C ARG A 49 -20.99 20.74 -15.77
N THR A 50 -20.96 20.70 -14.45
CA THR A 50 -20.14 19.76 -13.69
C THR A 50 -20.86 18.44 -13.50
N PHE A 51 -20.16 17.35 -13.74
CA PHE A 51 -20.58 15.99 -13.50
C PHE A 51 -19.71 15.38 -12.42
N ILE A 52 -20.33 14.64 -11.52
CA ILE A 52 -19.70 14.06 -10.34
C ILE A 52 -20.15 12.60 -10.27
N THR A 53 -19.20 11.71 -10.05
CA THR A 53 -19.46 10.30 -9.78
C THR A 53 -18.83 9.92 -8.43
N PRO A 54 -19.43 8.99 -7.66
CA PRO A 54 -18.76 8.42 -6.51
C PRO A 54 -17.41 7.82 -6.95
N THR A 55 -16.34 8.13 -6.22
CA THR A 55 -15.05 7.50 -6.44
C THR A 55 -15.15 6.03 -6.10
N ALA A 56 -14.86 5.15 -7.08
CA ALA A 56 -14.71 3.73 -6.84
C ALA A 56 -13.32 3.43 -6.28
N GLU A 57 -13.23 2.53 -5.31
CA GLU A 57 -11.96 1.93 -4.92
C GLU A 57 -11.44 1.08 -6.09
N THR A 58 -10.16 1.24 -6.44
CA THR A 58 -9.58 0.53 -7.59
C THR A 58 -8.15 0.11 -7.34
N ALA A 59 -7.81 -1.06 -7.88
CA ALA A 59 -6.44 -1.56 -7.93
C ALA A 59 -5.84 -1.53 -9.35
N VAL A 60 -6.65 -1.18 -10.36
CA VAL A 60 -6.26 -1.14 -11.78
C VAL A 60 -6.57 0.22 -12.40
N PRO A 61 -5.92 0.58 -13.52
CA PRO A 61 -6.22 1.81 -14.23
C PRO A 61 -7.67 1.87 -14.71
N LEU A 62 -8.30 3.03 -14.54
CA LEU A 62 -9.67 3.28 -14.95
C LEU A 62 -9.74 4.35 -16.04
N ARG A 63 -10.77 4.27 -16.87
CA ARG A 63 -11.15 5.27 -17.87
C ARG A 63 -12.63 5.63 -17.75
N THR A 64 -12.96 6.87 -18.07
CA THR A 64 -14.36 7.28 -18.30
C THR A 64 -14.57 7.45 -19.80
N SER A 65 -15.52 6.71 -20.36
CA SER A 65 -15.81 6.69 -21.78
C SER A 65 -16.98 7.63 -22.09
N LEU A 66 -16.79 8.52 -23.06
CA LEU A 66 -17.76 9.52 -23.49
C LEU A 66 -18.11 9.26 -24.95
N ARG A 67 -19.36 8.89 -25.22
CA ARG A 67 -19.81 8.56 -26.57
C ARG A 67 -21.00 9.39 -26.97
N SER A 68 -20.87 10.11 -28.09
CA SER A 68 -22.01 10.77 -28.70
C SER A 68 -22.90 9.75 -29.42
N VAL A 69 -24.21 9.86 -29.21
CA VAL A 69 -25.25 9.06 -29.85
C VAL A 69 -26.20 10.00 -30.59
N VAL A 70 -26.26 9.86 -31.90
CA VAL A 70 -27.03 10.72 -32.80
C VAL A 70 -28.25 9.97 -33.35
N THR A 71 -29.42 10.62 -33.30
CA THR A 71 -30.67 10.14 -33.89
C THR A 71 -31.39 11.27 -34.63
N GLY A 72 -32.19 10.91 -35.66
CA GLY A 72 -32.85 11.89 -36.53
C GLY A 72 -31.89 12.57 -37.51
N ASN A 73 -32.32 13.69 -38.11
CA ASN A 73 -31.51 14.42 -39.09
C ASN A 73 -30.69 15.53 -38.43
N CYS A 74 -29.43 15.25 -38.08
CA CYS A 74 -28.51 16.23 -37.49
C CYS A 74 -27.52 16.84 -38.48
N SER A 75 -27.83 16.82 -39.78
CA SER A 75 -26.94 17.35 -40.82
C SER A 75 -26.73 18.85 -40.66
N THR A 76 -25.48 19.28 -40.60
CA THR A 76 -25.08 20.69 -40.52
C THR A 76 -23.73 20.88 -41.18
N GLN A 77 -23.47 22.09 -41.69
CA GLN A 77 -22.18 22.48 -42.25
C GLN A 77 -21.15 22.89 -41.18
N TYR A 78 -21.59 23.04 -39.92
CA TYR A 78 -20.75 23.50 -38.82
C TYR A 78 -20.26 22.32 -37.97
N PRO A 79 -18.97 22.30 -37.56
CA PRO A 79 -18.48 21.32 -36.61
C PRO A 79 -19.12 21.56 -35.24
N LEU A 80 -19.78 20.52 -34.72
CA LEU A 80 -20.42 20.50 -33.40
C LEU A 80 -19.61 19.62 -32.45
N GLU A 81 -19.13 20.21 -31.36
CA GLU A 81 -18.19 19.60 -30.43
C GLU A 81 -18.45 20.08 -28.99
N ALA A 82 -18.30 19.17 -28.03
CA ALA A 82 -18.14 19.51 -26.62
C ALA A 82 -16.69 19.34 -26.17
N LYS A 83 -16.35 19.99 -25.08
CA LYS A 83 -15.10 19.84 -24.36
C LYS A 83 -15.40 19.29 -22.97
N ALA A 84 -14.68 18.24 -22.57
CA ALA A 84 -14.71 17.71 -21.21
C ALA A 84 -13.35 17.91 -20.53
N GLU A 85 -13.37 18.48 -19.33
CA GLU A 85 -12.18 18.80 -18.55
C GLU A 85 -12.28 18.23 -17.14
N ALA A 86 -11.28 17.43 -16.75
CA ALA A 86 -11.15 16.91 -15.40
C ALA A 86 -9.78 17.27 -14.83
N ALA A 87 -9.70 17.48 -13.52
CA ALA A 87 -8.45 17.80 -12.84
C ALA A 87 -7.43 16.65 -13.04
N GLY A 88 -6.23 16.99 -13.55
CA GLY A 88 -5.17 16.02 -13.81
C GLY A 88 -5.40 15.11 -15.03
N ALA A 89 -6.46 15.32 -15.81
CA ALA A 89 -6.73 14.64 -17.07
C ALA A 89 -6.42 15.55 -18.27
N ALA A 90 -6.09 14.95 -19.41
CA ALA A 90 -6.05 15.69 -20.67
C ALA A 90 -7.46 16.12 -21.08
N THR A 91 -7.60 17.35 -21.59
CA THR A 91 -8.86 17.85 -22.13
C THR A 91 -9.33 16.98 -23.29
N ALA A 92 -10.57 16.49 -23.22
CA ALA A 92 -11.19 15.70 -24.27
C ALA A 92 -12.09 16.55 -25.15
N ILE A 93 -11.92 16.45 -26.47
CA ILE A 93 -12.82 17.04 -27.47
C ILE A 93 -13.74 15.96 -28.01
N ILE A 94 -15.05 16.19 -27.91
CA ILE A 94 -16.09 15.21 -28.19
C ILE A 94 -16.88 15.67 -29.42
N PRO A 95 -16.59 15.13 -30.61
CA PRO A 95 -17.32 15.47 -31.82
C PRO A 95 -18.73 14.86 -31.77
N TYR A 96 -19.76 15.70 -31.88
CA TYR A 96 -21.15 15.26 -31.74
C TYR A 96 -21.57 14.29 -32.84
N LEU A 97 -21.16 14.57 -34.09
CA LEU A 97 -21.70 13.88 -35.27
C LEU A 97 -20.92 12.64 -35.71
N ARG A 98 -19.81 12.31 -35.02
CA ARG A 98 -18.91 11.24 -35.48
C ARG A 98 -19.17 9.88 -34.83
N ASN A 99 -20.08 9.79 -33.84
CA ASN A 99 -20.32 8.58 -33.04
C ASN A 99 -19.02 7.94 -32.51
N VAL A 100 -18.01 8.78 -32.21
CA VAL A 100 -16.72 8.34 -31.67
C VAL A 100 -16.80 8.31 -30.15
N GLU A 101 -16.19 7.30 -29.56
CA GLU A 101 -15.96 7.21 -28.13
C GLU A 101 -14.64 7.89 -27.77
N VAL A 102 -14.69 8.81 -26.80
CA VAL A 102 -13.55 9.57 -26.31
C VAL A 102 -13.31 9.19 -24.86
N MET A 103 -12.04 9.00 -24.48
CA MET A 103 -11.68 8.52 -23.15
C MET A 103 -11.09 9.65 -22.29
N LEU A 104 -11.62 9.81 -21.08
CA LEU A 104 -11.03 10.61 -20.02
C LEU A 104 -10.26 9.69 -19.06
N ARG A 105 -9.01 10.07 -18.76
CA ARG A 105 -8.13 9.34 -17.84
C ARG A 105 -7.64 10.26 -16.75
N GLY A 106 -7.79 9.85 -15.50
CA GLY A 106 -7.15 10.52 -14.38
C GLY A 106 -5.63 10.27 -14.41
N ALA A 107 -4.88 11.12 -13.69
CA ALA A 107 -3.44 10.96 -13.56
C ALA A 107 -3.10 9.57 -12.98
N GLY A 108 -2.16 8.86 -13.62
CA GLY A 108 -1.73 7.54 -13.18
C GLY A 108 -2.81 6.44 -13.23
N GLY A 109 -3.90 6.65 -13.97
CA GLY A 109 -5.02 5.69 -14.05
C GLY A 109 -6.03 5.80 -12.90
N ALA A 110 -5.96 6.87 -12.11
CA ALA A 110 -6.94 7.15 -11.06
C ALA A 110 -8.36 7.37 -11.63
N PRO A 111 -9.43 7.06 -10.86
CA PRO A 111 -10.80 7.32 -11.27
C PRO A 111 -11.02 8.81 -11.53
N VAL A 112 -11.80 9.12 -12.56
CA VAL A 112 -12.28 10.48 -12.81
C VAL A 112 -13.50 10.70 -11.92
N GLY A 113 -13.30 11.36 -10.79
CA GLY A 113 -14.40 11.67 -9.85
C GLY A 113 -15.29 12.83 -10.32
N THR A 114 -14.72 13.78 -11.06
CA THR A 114 -15.47 14.94 -11.57
C THR A 114 -14.95 15.38 -12.93
N PHE A 115 -15.83 15.85 -13.81
CA PHE A 115 -15.44 16.62 -14.99
C PHE A 115 -16.44 17.73 -15.31
N VAL A 116 -15.99 18.77 -16.00
CA VAL A 116 -16.82 19.85 -16.53
C VAL A 116 -17.03 19.61 -18.02
N LEU A 117 -18.28 19.52 -18.46
CA LEU A 117 -18.66 19.49 -19.85
C LEU A 117 -19.09 20.89 -20.31
N SER A 118 -18.60 21.34 -21.44
CA SER A 118 -18.95 22.64 -22.03
C SER A 118 -19.00 22.57 -23.55
N ASP A 119 -19.70 23.50 -24.18
CA ASP A 119 -19.63 23.67 -25.63
C ASP A 119 -18.22 24.12 -26.04
N ASN A 120 -17.69 23.47 -27.08
CA ASN A 120 -16.44 23.87 -27.73
C ASN A 120 -16.68 24.59 -29.06
N SER A 121 -17.89 24.47 -29.62
CA SER A 121 -18.24 25.04 -30.91
C SER A 121 -18.66 26.50 -30.81
N ALA A 122 -18.05 27.36 -31.63
CA ALA A 122 -18.44 28.77 -31.75
C ALA A 122 -19.86 28.97 -32.36
N TRP A 123 -20.40 27.93 -33.00
CA TRP A 123 -21.61 28.03 -33.83
C TRP A 123 -22.88 27.52 -33.15
N THR A 124 -22.81 26.84 -31.99
CA THR A 124 -23.98 26.19 -31.37
C THR A 124 -25.10 27.17 -31.00
N SER A 125 -24.77 28.42 -30.71
CA SER A 125 -25.73 29.51 -30.50
C SER A 125 -26.48 29.93 -31.77
N THR A 126 -25.89 29.71 -32.96
CA THR A 126 -26.46 30.10 -34.26
C THR A 126 -26.85 28.92 -35.15
N ALA A 127 -26.56 27.69 -34.71
CA ALA A 127 -26.84 26.49 -35.46
C ALA A 127 -28.35 26.30 -35.62
N VAL A 128 -28.77 25.97 -36.85
CA VAL A 128 -30.16 25.63 -37.18
C VAL A 128 -30.18 24.19 -37.61
N LEU A 129 -30.70 23.33 -36.73
CA LEU A 129 -30.78 21.89 -36.95
C LEU A 129 -32.22 21.49 -37.29
N ASP A 130 -32.41 20.33 -37.90
CA ASP A 130 -33.73 19.77 -38.10
C ASP A 130 -34.45 19.54 -36.76
N GLY A 131 -35.77 19.72 -36.73
CA GLY A 131 -36.60 19.51 -35.54
C GLY A 131 -36.52 18.07 -34.99
N THR A 132 -36.14 17.11 -35.83
CA THR A 132 -35.95 15.70 -35.46
C THR A 132 -34.56 15.38 -34.90
N CYS A 133 -33.60 16.32 -34.98
CA CYS A 133 -32.24 16.07 -34.52
C CYS A 133 -32.19 15.86 -33.01
N ASN A 134 -31.59 14.74 -32.59
CA ASN A 134 -31.34 14.46 -31.18
C ASN A 134 -29.93 13.87 -31.00
N ILE A 135 -29.11 14.56 -30.22
CA ILE A 135 -27.74 14.16 -29.89
C ILE A 135 -27.64 14.02 -28.37
N LYS A 136 -27.22 12.84 -27.93
CA LYS A 136 -27.00 12.52 -26.52
C LYS A 136 -25.54 12.15 -26.30
N LEU A 137 -25.04 12.41 -25.09
CA LEU A 137 -23.77 11.89 -24.61
C LEU A 137 -24.03 10.76 -23.63
N GLU A 138 -23.60 9.56 -23.98
CA GLU A 138 -23.50 8.45 -23.05
C GLU A 138 -22.17 8.56 -22.30
N VAL A 139 -22.23 8.52 -20.98
CA VAL A 139 -21.08 8.56 -20.08
C VAL A 139 -21.00 7.25 -19.34
N ARG A 140 -19.92 6.52 -19.58
CA ARG A 140 -19.57 5.29 -18.85
C ARG A 140 -18.44 5.61 -17.90
N TRP A 141 -18.77 5.62 -16.62
CA TRP A 141 -17.83 6.04 -15.59
C TRP A 141 -16.89 4.92 -15.20
N ASN A 142 -15.59 5.28 -15.11
CA ASN A 142 -14.60 4.51 -14.35
C ASN A 142 -14.57 3.02 -14.72
N GLU A 143 -14.68 2.71 -16.01
CA GLU A 143 -14.49 1.37 -16.57
C GLU A 143 -13.01 0.98 -16.47
N VAL A 144 -12.74 -0.33 -16.34
CA VAL A 144 -11.37 -0.86 -16.35
C VAL A 144 -10.72 -0.54 -17.70
N ASP A 145 -9.56 0.12 -17.68
CA ASP A 145 -8.83 0.53 -18.88
C ASP A 145 -7.86 -0.58 -19.34
N VAL A 146 -8.43 -1.72 -19.70
CA VAL A 146 -7.71 -2.89 -20.21
C VAL A 146 -8.42 -3.42 -21.45
N SER A 147 -7.65 -3.77 -22.47
CA SER A 147 -8.19 -4.16 -23.77
C SER A 147 -8.00 -5.64 -24.07
N ASN A 148 -7.08 -6.33 -23.39
CA ASN A 148 -6.73 -7.71 -23.67
C ASN A 148 -6.07 -8.41 -22.47
N THR A 149 -5.96 -9.75 -22.56
CA THR A 149 -5.33 -10.60 -21.54
C THR A 149 -3.87 -10.26 -21.28
N ALA A 150 -3.10 -9.83 -22.28
CA ALA A 150 -1.69 -9.50 -22.10
C ALA A 150 -1.51 -8.25 -21.20
N GLU A 151 -2.35 -7.23 -21.39
CA GLU A 151 -2.41 -6.04 -20.54
C GLU A 151 -2.86 -6.38 -19.11
N ALA A 152 -3.90 -7.21 -18.96
CA ALA A 152 -4.36 -7.67 -17.65
C ALA A 152 -3.25 -8.41 -16.88
N GLN A 153 -2.55 -9.33 -17.56
CA GLN A 153 -1.46 -10.09 -16.98
C GLN A 153 -0.27 -9.19 -16.61
N ALA A 154 0.06 -8.20 -17.45
CA ALA A 154 1.14 -7.24 -17.17
C ALA A 154 0.86 -6.43 -15.89
N LEU A 155 -0.39 -6.02 -15.66
CA LEU A 155 -0.79 -5.32 -14.43
C LEU A 155 -0.62 -6.21 -13.19
N LEU A 156 -1.05 -7.47 -13.25
CA LEU A 156 -0.87 -8.42 -12.14
C LEU A 156 0.61 -8.69 -11.86
N THR A 157 1.42 -8.86 -12.91
CA THR A 157 2.88 -9.04 -12.77
C THR A 157 3.56 -7.81 -12.15
N ALA A 158 3.12 -6.60 -12.49
CA ALA A 158 3.63 -5.39 -11.85
C ALA A 158 3.27 -5.35 -10.35
N ILE A 159 2.04 -5.72 -9.98
CA ILE A 159 1.63 -5.82 -8.57
C ILE A 159 2.44 -6.89 -7.83
N ASP A 160 2.73 -8.03 -8.45
CA ASP A 160 3.57 -9.08 -7.86
C ASP A 160 5.01 -8.63 -7.62
N ALA A 161 5.55 -7.82 -8.53
CA ALA A 161 6.86 -7.20 -8.34
C ALA A 161 6.85 -6.20 -7.17
N GLU A 162 5.80 -5.38 -7.04
CA GLU A 162 5.60 -4.49 -5.88
C GLU A 162 5.54 -5.27 -4.57
N ILE A 163 4.75 -6.35 -4.50
CA ILE A 163 4.65 -7.23 -3.32
C ILE A 163 6.00 -7.83 -2.96
N THR A 164 6.74 -8.32 -3.96
CA THR A 164 8.07 -8.91 -3.73
C THR A 164 9.05 -7.87 -3.17
N ALA A 165 9.07 -6.67 -3.75
CA ALA A 165 9.92 -5.59 -3.27
C ALA A 165 9.57 -5.15 -1.84
N ALA A 166 8.27 -4.99 -1.54
CA ALA A 166 7.80 -4.67 -0.19
C ALA A 166 8.10 -5.79 0.82
N SER A 167 7.99 -7.05 0.41
CA SER A 167 8.30 -8.20 1.28
C SER A 167 9.79 -8.25 1.62
N ASN A 168 10.67 -8.03 0.63
CA ASN A 168 12.11 -7.94 0.86
C ASN A 168 12.45 -6.75 1.79
N HIS A 169 11.75 -5.62 1.64
CA HIS A 169 11.92 -4.48 2.53
C HIS A 169 11.48 -4.79 3.96
N ALA A 170 10.34 -5.47 4.15
CA ALA A 170 9.86 -5.91 5.46
C ALA A 170 10.85 -6.88 6.13
N SER A 171 11.36 -7.88 5.40
CA SER A 171 12.39 -8.80 5.91
C SER A 171 13.66 -8.04 6.31
N ARG A 172 14.07 -7.04 5.53
CA ARG A 172 15.22 -6.20 5.89
C ARG A 172 14.97 -5.39 7.17
N MET A 173 13.78 -4.83 7.35
CA MET A 173 13.44 -4.12 8.58
C MET A 173 13.37 -5.07 9.78
N GLU A 174 12.90 -6.30 9.59
CA GLU A 174 12.91 -7.36 10.61
C GLU A 174 14.33 -7.67 11.08
N GLU A 175 15.27 -7.88 10.15
CA GLU A 175 16.68 -8.10 10.47
C GLU A 175 17.26 -6.96 11.31
N LEU A 176 16.97 -5.71 10.94
CA LEU A 176 17.48 -4.53 11.65
C LEU A 176 16.85 -4.37 13.04
N MET A 177 15.55 -4.65 13.18
CA MET A 177 14.85 -4.69 14.46
C MET A 177 15.45 -5.77 15.38
N LEU A 178 15.64 -6.98 14.84
CA LEU A 178 16.27 -8.08 15.56
C LEU A 178 17.69 -7.71 15.98
N TYR A 179 18.48 -7.12 15.08
CA TYR A 179 19.83 -6.66 15.40
C TYR A 179 19.85 -5.61 16.53
N GLN A 180 18.96 -4.62 16.50
CA GLN A 180 18.83 -3.62 17.56
C GLN A 180 18.46 -4.27 18.91
N ARG A 181 17.53 -5.24 18.91
CA ARG A 181 17.13 -5.97 20.12
C ARG A 181 18.28 -6.79 20.70
N ALA A 182 19.01 -7.52 19.85
CA ALA A 182 20.19 -8.27 20.24
C ALA A 182 21.26 -7.36 20.87
N TYR A 183 21.49 -6.20 20.26
CA TYR A 183 22.42 -5.20 20.77
C TYR A 183 22.00 -4.64 22.14
N SER A 184 20.72 -4.29 22.31
CA SER A 184 20.19 -3.84 23.60
C SER A 184 20.38 -4.89 24.69
N LEU A 185 20.18 -6.17 24.37
CA LEU A 185 20.44 -7.27 25.30
C LEU A 185 21.93 -7.38 25.63
N MET A 186 22.82 -7.36 24.64
CA MET A 186 24.27 -7.42 24.87
C MET A 186 24.76 -6.30 25.78
N ARG A 187 24.24 -5.08 25.59
CA ARG A 187 24.55 -3.94 26.46
C ARG A 187 24.07 -4.15 27.88
N SER A 188 22.83 -4.60 28.06
CA SER A 188 22.29 -4.95 29.38
C SER A 188 23.11 -6.04 30.08
N LEU A 189 23.54 -7.07 29.33
CA LEU A 189 24.40 -8.14 29.84
C LEU A 189 25.79 -7.64 30.23
N ALA A 190 26.41 -6.77 29.42
CA ALA A 190 27.71 -6.17 29.73
C ALA A 190 27.62 -5.28 30.99
N ASP A 191 26.57 -4.47 31.12
CA ASP A 191 26.33 -3.62 32.29
C ASP A 191 26.11 -4.46 33.57
N ARG A 192 25.49 -5.64 33.44
CA ARG A 192 25.17 -6.55 34.57
C ARG A 192 26.21 -7.65 34.80
N PHE A 193 27.27 -7.72 34.01
CA PHE A 193 28.20 -8.85 33.98
C PHE A 193 28.85 -9.14 35.34
N ARG A 194 29.09 -8.08 36.12
CA ARG A 194 29.73 -8.12 37.45
C ARG A 194 28.74 -7.92 38.61
N VAL A 195 27.45 -7.91 38.33
CA VAL A 195 26.40 -7.74 39.34
C VAL A 195 26.00 -9.10 39.88
N GLU A 196 25.66 -9.18 41.16
CA GLU A 196 25.15 -10.39 41.81
C GLU A 196 23.86 -10.89 41.13
N LEU A 197 23.82 -12.18 40.80
CA LEU A 197 22.71 -12.87 40.13
C LEU A 197 21.57 -13.19 41.11
N SER A 198 21.00 -12.18 41.76
CA SER A 198 19.79 -12.34 42.58
C SER A 198 18.64 -13.00 41.79
N ASN A 199 17.67 -13.58 42.51
CA ASN A 199 16.45 -14.15 41.91
C ASN A 199 15.77 -13.20 40.91
N GLU A 200 15.67 -11.91 41.24
CA GLU A 200 15.01 -10.91 40.41
C GLU A 200 15.83 -10.62 39.14
N THR A 201 17.12 -10.33 39.28
CA THR A 201 18.02 -10.11 38.14
C THR A 201 18.11 -11.32 37.22
N MET A 202 18.04 -12.53 37.78
CA MET A 202 18.03 -13.78 37.02
C MET A 202 16.75 -13.93 36.20
N GLN A 203 15.60 -13.69 36.81
CA GLN A 203 14.31 -13.73 36.10
C GLN A 203 14.27 -12.68 34.98
N GLU A 204 14.78 -11.48 35.23
CA GLU A 204 14.89 -10.43 34.22
C GLU A 204 15.79 -10.83 33.05
N MET A 205 17.00 -11.35 33.32
CA MET A 205 17.92 -11.78 32.25
C MET A 205 17.37 -12.95 31.46
N ARG A 206 16.71 -13.91 32.12
CA ARG A 206 16.06 -15.04 31.44
C ARG A 206 14.92 -14.57 30.55
N ALA A 207 14.06 -13.67 31.04
CA ALA A 207 13.00 -13.08 30.24
C ALA A 207 13.57 -12.36 29.02
N ALA A 208 14.60 -11.53 29.22
CA ALA A 208 15.26 -10.79 28.15
C ALA A 208 15.96 -11.71 27.13
N ALA A 209 16.58 -12.80 27.58
CA ALA A 209 17.23 -13.81 26.73
C ALA A 209 16.22 -14.61 25.90
N LEU A 210 15.09 -15.02 26.48
CA LEU A 210 14.00 -15.70 25.76
C LEU A 210 13.40 -14.78 24.70
N GLU A 211 13.11 -13.55 25.09
CA GLU A 211 12.55 -12.53 24.23
C GLU A 211 13.46 -12.16 23.05
N SER A 212 14.77 -12.13 23.29
CA SER A 212 15.77 -11.76 22.27
C SER A 212 16.40 -12.97 21.60
N GLY A 213 15.91 -14.20 21.87
CA GLY A 213 16.46 -15.44 21.30
C GLY A 213 16.57 -15.41 19.79
N PRO A 214 15.46 -15.17 19.05
CA PRO A 214 15.50 -15.07 17.59
C PRO A 214 16.43 -13.97 17.07
N ALA A 215 16.57 -12.88 17.84
CA ALA A 215 17.44 -11.76 17.51
C ALA A 215 18.93 -12.11 17.65
N LEU A 216 19.30 -12.79 18.74
CA LEU A 216 20.65 -13.28 18.96
C LEU A 216 21.01 -14.37 17.93
N GLU A 217 20.11 -15.30 17.65
CA GLU A 217 20.32 -16.33 16.63
C GLU A 217 20.54 -15.72 15.25
N SER A 218 19.69 -14.77 14.85
CA SER A 218 19.85 -14.06 13.57
C SER A 218 21.18 -13.30 13.50
N MET A 219 21.57 -12.62 14.59
CA MET A 219 22.86 -11.94 14.66
C MET A 219 24.05 -12.91 14.58
N ILE A 220 23.99 -14.06 15.25
CA ILE A 220 25.04 -15.09 15.25
C ILE A 220 25.17 -15.75 13.88
N LEU A 221 24.07 -16.00 13.18
CA LEU A 221 24.06 -16.75 11.91
C LEU A 221 24.27 -15.82 10.69
N ASN A 222 23.60 -14.67 10.68
CA ASN A 222 23.43 -13.87 9.46
C ASN A 222 24.24 -12.57 9.45
N CYS A 223 24.81 -12.12 10.57
CA CYS A 223 25.58 -10.88 10.61
C CYS A 223 27.02 -11.05 10.09
N GLY A 224 27.31 -10.56 8.88
CA GLY A 224 28.63 -10.67 8.23
C GLY A 224 29.78 -9.95 8.96
N ASP A 225 29.47 -8.98 9.82
CA ASP A 225 30.47 -8.14 10.50
C ASP A 225 31.01 -8.73 11.81
N LEU A 226 30.51 -9.92 12.21
CA LEU A 226 31.00 -10.65 13.37
C LEU A 226 32.04 -11.71 12.96
N SER A 227 33.19 -11.68 13.63
CA SER A 227 34.19 -12.74 13.50
C SER A 227 33.66 -14.07 14.05
N ILE A 228 34.31 -15.19 13.68
CA ILE A 228 33.95 -16.52 14.19
C ILE A 228 34.05 -16.56 15.72
N GLU A 229 35.07 -15.92 16.30
CA GLU A 229 35.27 -15.84 17.75
C GLU A 229 34.16 -15.04 18.44
N GLU A 230 33.73 -13.93 17.83
CA GLU A 230 32.61 -13.11 18.34
C GLU A 230 31.30 -13.90 18.31
N ARG A 231 31.04 -14.66 17.23
CA ARG A 231 29.88 -15.54 17.12
C ARG A 231 29.88 -16.64 18.19
N LEU A 232 31.03 -17.26 18.44
CA LEU A 232 31.18 -18.30 19.47
C LEU A 232 30.99 -17.75 20.89
N ALA A 233 31.54 -16.57 21.18
CA ALA A 233 31.35 -15.92 22.48
C ALA A 233 29.86 -15.60 22.75
N LEU A 234 29.15 -15.10 21.73
CA LEU A 234 27.70 -14.85 21.81
C LEU A 234 26.90 -16.13 21.99
N LEU A 235 27.27 -17.21 21.29
CA LEU A 235 26.62 -18.51 21.42
C LEU A 235 26.80 -19.11 22.82
N ARG A 236 28.01 -19.02 23.40
CA ARG A 236 28.29 -19.45 24.78
C ARG A 236 27.50 -18.65 25.80
N LEU A 237 27.46 -17.33 25.65
CA LEU A 237 26.68 -16.44 26.50
C LEU A 237 25.17 -16.77 26.42
N HIS A 238 24.65 -16.95 25.20
CA HIS A 238 23.25 -17.31 24.98
C HIS A 238 22.91 -18.66 25.62
N GLY A 239 23.76 -19.67 25.44
CA GLY A 239 23.59 -20.98 26.06
C GLY A 239 23.66 -20.95 27.59
N GLY A 240 24.60 -20.20 28.17
CA GLY A 240 24.74 -20.08 29.64
C GLY A 240 23.50 -19.47 30.31
N LEU A 241 22.88 -18.47 29.68
CA LEU A 241 21.67 -17.83 30.20
C LEU A 241 20.45 -18.79 30.27
N TRP A 242 20.41 -19.80 29.41
CA TRP A 242 19.36 -20.81 29.42
C TRP A 242 19.51 -21.83 30.56
N VAL A 243 20.74 -22.07 31.03
CA VAL A 243 21.07 -23.10 32.02
C VAL A 243 20.85 -22.61 33.46
N LEU A 244 20.76 -21.30 33.69
CA LEU A 244 20.52 -20.68 35.00
C LEU A 244 19.04 -20.79 35.43
N GLY A 245 18.58 -22.01 35.73
CA GLY A 245 17.17 -22.34 35.97
C GLY A 245 16.76 -22.47 37.43
N HIS A 246 17.71 -22.78 38.31
CA HIS A 246 17.50 -23.14 39.72
C HIS A 246 18.42 -22.36 40.66
N PRO A 247 18.06 -22.22 41.97
CA PRO A 247 18.89 -21.53 42.96
C PRO A 247 20.34 -22.02 43.02
N GLU A 248 20.54 -23.34 42.88
CA GLU A 248 21.87 -23.95 42.81
C GLU A 248 22.75 -23.50 41.62
N ASP A 249 22.17 -22.92 40.56
CA ASP A 249 22.92 -22.50 39.37
C ASP A 249 23.56 -21.11 39.50
N TRP A 250 23.07 -20.30 40.45
CA TRP A 250 23.52 -18.93 40.70
C TRP A 250 23.89 -18.66 42.17
N GLN A 251 23.87 -19.70 43.02
CA GLN A 251 24.38 -19.65 44.39
C GLN A 251 25.62 -20.54 44.51
N ARG A 252 26.64 -20.02 45.20
CA ARG A 252 27.81 -20.80 45.60
C ARG A 252 27.42 -21.84 46.66
N PRO A 253 28.24 -22.88 46.88
CA PRO A 253 28.00 -23.89 47.93
C PRO A 253 27.88 -23.32 49.35
N ASP A 254 28.37 -22.11 49.59
CA ASP A 254 28.29 -21.39 50.87
C ASP A 254 27.02 -20.52 51.00
N GLY A 255 26.14 -20.52 49.98
CA GLY A 255 24.89 -19.75 49.94
C GLY A 255 25.05 -18.31 49.44
N THR A 256 26.25 -17.87 49.08
CA THR A 256 26.46 -16.54 48.49
C THR A 256 26.07 -16.52 47.01
N VAL A 257 25.65 -15.35 46.52
CA VAL A 257 25.23 -15.19 45.12
C VAL A 257 26.44 -15.13 44.20
N MET A 258 26.37 -15.80 43.05
CA MET A 258 27.35 -15.74 41.97
C MET A 258 27.10 -14.52 41.08
N THR A 259 28.13 -14.07 40.37
CA THR A 259 28.01 -13.13 39.24
C THR A 259 27.96 -13.91 37.91
N LEU A 260 27.65 -13.22 36.80
CA LEU A 260 27.75 -13.84 35.47
C LEU A 260 29.21 -14.24 35.15
N GLU A 261 30.16 -13.47 35.65
CA GLU A 261 31.60 -13.76 35.56
C GLU A 261 31.95 -15.07 36.30
N ASP A 262 31.43 -15.26 37.53
CA ASP A 262 31.61 -16.51 38.28
C ASP A 262 31.00 -17.72 37.55
N HIS A 263 29.86 -17.54 36.88
CA HIS A 263 29.18 -18.62 36.15
C HIS A 263 29.90 -19.02 34.85
N LEU A 264 30.41 -18.04 34.09
CA LEU A 264 31.12 -18.28 32.83
C LEU A 264 32.56 -18.77 33.03
N GLY A 265 33.12 -18.63 34.23
CA GLY A 265 34.44 -19.16 34.59
C GLY A 265 35.59 -18.43 33.90
N ALA A 266 36.67 -19.15 33.57
CA ALA A 266 37.93 -18.56 33.10
C ALA A 266 37.80 -17.75 31.79
N ASP A 267 36.81 -18.08 30.95
CA ASP A 267 36.58 -17.43 29.65
C ASP A 267 35.75 -16.13 29.77
N ALA A 268 35.24 -15.81 30.97
CA ALA A 268 34.31 -14.70 31.19
C ALA A 268 34.91 -13.34 30.78
N ALA A 269 36.18 -13.10 31.08
CA ALA A 269 36.87 -11.86 30.73
C ALA A 269 36.97 -11.67 29.21
N GLU A 270 37.20 -12.74 28.46
CA GLU A 270 37.23 -12.68 26.99
C GLU A 270 35.83 -12.41 26.43
N VAL A 271 34.79 -13.10 26.95
CA VAL A 271 33.40 -12.89 26.53
C VAL A 271 32.99 -11.43 26.74
N LEU A 272 33.29 -10.85 27.91
CA LEU A 272 33.01 -9.45 28.20
C LEU A 272 33.78 -8.49 27.28
N ALA A 273 35.06 -8.78 26.98
CA ALA A 273 35.86 -7.98 26.07
C ALA A 273 35.26 -7.97 24.65
N ARG A 274 34.81 -9.14 24.14
CA ARG A 274 34.16 -9.25 22.82
C ARG A 274 32.81 -8.53 22.78
N LEU A 275 31.98 -8.68 23.81
CA LEU A 275 30.72 -7.93 23.95
C LEU A 275 30.97 -6.43 23.87
N ASN A 276 31.92 -5.91 24.65
CA ASN A 276 32.26 -4.49 24.65
C ASN A 276 32.81 -4.02 23.30
N ALA A 277 33.60 -4.86 22.60
CA ALA A 277 34.08 -4.55 21.25
C ALA A 277 32.94 -4.46 20.22
N ILE A 278 31.96 -5.37 20.29
CA ILE A 278 30.76 -5.35 19.43
C ILE A 278 29.93 -4.09 19.77
N ILE A 279 29.75 -3.79 21.05
CA ILE A 279 29.02 -2.61 21.53
C ILE A 279 29.68 -1.33 21.00
N ALA A 280 31.00 -1.18 21.13
CA ALA A 280 31.74 0.00 20.70
C ALA A 280 31.63 0.32 19.20
N ARG A 281 31.27 -0.65 18.35
CA ARG A 281 31.07 -0.44 16.90
C ARG A 281 29.78 0.33 16.58
N GLN A 282 28.77 0.31 17.45
CA GLN A 282 27.56 1.13 17.27
C GLN A 282 27.72 2.50 17.94
N THR A 283 27.72 3.56 17.13
CA THR A 283 27.87 4.95 17.60
C THR A 283 26.70 5.85 17.23
N GLN A 284 25.56 5.29 16.80
CA GLN A 284 24.40 6.07 16.38
C GLN A 284 23.15 5.67 17.17
N ASN A 285 22.29 6.64 17.48
CA ASN A 285 20.92 6.36 17.89
C ASN A 285 20.19 5.80 16.66
N PRO A 286 19.95 4.48 16.59
CA PRO A 286 19.27 3.92 15.43
C PRO A 286 17.82 4.42 15.42
N PRO A 287 17.19 4.55 14.22
CA PRO A 287 15.76 4.77 14.14
C PRO A 287 14.99 3.62 14.82
N ASP A 288 13.71 3.85 15.14
CA ASP A 288 12.86 2.80 15.70
C ASP A 288 12.53 1.75 14.63
N TYR A 289 13.36 0.72 14.54
CA TYR A 289 13.20 -0.35 13.56
C TYR A 289 11.95 -1.20 13.80
N ALA A 290 11.38 -1.22 15.02
CA ALA A 290 10.12 -1.91 15.27
C ALA A 290 8.96 -1.16 14.59
N GLN A 291 8.90 0.16 14.72
CA GLN A 291 7.91 0.98 14.02
C GLN A 291 8.05 0.85 12.49
N LEU A 292 9.30 0.85 11.98
CA LEU A 292 9.56 0.69 10.55
C LEU A 292 9.16 -0.71 10.03
N TYR A 293 9.41 -1.76 10.81
CA TYR A 293 8.99 -3.12 10.48
C TYR A 293 7.46 -3.26 10.44
N ASP A 294 6.76 -2.68 11.42
CA ASP A 294 5.30 -2.67 11.44
C ASP A 294 4.74 -1.95 10.20
N ALA A 295 5.28 -0.78 9.85
CA ALA A 295 4.90 -0.04 8.67
C ALA A 295 5.15 -0.83 7.37
N ALA A 296 6.32 -1.48 7.25
CA ALA A 296 6.65 -2.29 6.09
C ALA A 296 5.73 -3.52 5.96
N THR A 297 5.37 -4.16 7.07
CA THR A 297 4.44 -5.30 7.09
C THR A 297 3.02 -4.87 6.68
N GLN A 298 2.56 -3.71 7.15
CA GLN A 298 1.27 -3.15 6.72
C GLN A 298 1.24 -2.86 5.22
N GLU A 299 2.36 -2.39 4.65
CA GLU A 299 2.46 -2.15 3.21
C GLU A 299 2.36 -3.44 2.38
N VAL A 300 2.98 -4.54 2.84
CA VAL A 300 2.82 -5.86 2.21
C VAL A 300 1.35 -6.29 2.20
N ILE A 301 0.66 -6.17 3.34
CA ILE A 301 -0.78 -6.50 3.45
C ILE A 301 -1.61 -5.62 2.51
N ARG A 302 -1.31 -4.32 2.45
CA ARG A 302 -2.01 -3.37 1.56
C ARG A 302 -1.85 -3.78 0.09
N LEU A 303 -0.63 -4.17 -0.33
CA LEU A 303 -0.37 -4.62 -1.70
C LEU A 303 -1.01 -5.98 -2.01
N GLN A 304 -1.06 -6.90 -1.05
CA GLN A 304 -1.79 -8.16 -1.18
C GLN A 304 -3.30 -7.91 -1.38
N ASN A 305 -3.88 -7.01 -0.60
CA ASN A 305 -5.28 -6.61 -0.77
C ASN A 305 -5.52 -5.94 -2.13
N LYS A 306 -4.59 -5.08 -2.58
CA LYS A 306 -4.60 -4.50 -3.93
C LYS A 306 -4.60 -5.58 -5.00
N LYS A 307 -3.79 -6.64 -4.86
CA LYS A 307 -3.79 -7.79 -5.79
C LYS A 307 -5.13 -8.51 -5.84
N VAL A 308 -5.73 -8.77 -4.67
CA VAL A 308 -7.05 -9.43 -4.60
C VAL A 308 -8.10 -8.60 -5.32
N LEU A 309 -8.14 -7.29 -5.09
CA LEU A 309 -9.06 -6.40 -5.80
C LEU A 309 -8.77 -6.37 -7.31
N ALA A 310 -7.50 -6.33 -7.72
CA ALA A 310 -7.13 -6.35 -9.14
C ALA A 310 -7.58 -7.65 -9.84
N LEU A 311 -7.46 -8.80 -9.17
CA LEU A 311 -7.96 -10.08 -9.71
C LEU A 311 -9.47 -10.04 -9.98
N VAL A 312 -10.25 -9.49 -9.05
CA VAL A 312 -11.70 -9.33 -9.22
C VAL A 312 -12.02 -8.37 -10.36
N GLN A 313 -11.29 -7.25 -10.47
CA GLN A 313 -11.53 -6.24 -11.50
C GLN A 313 -11.09 -6.68 -12.90
N LEU A 314 -10.07 -7.55 -12.99
CA LEU A 314 -9.52 -8.04 -14.26
C LEU A 314 -10.11 -9.37 -14.72
N ASP A 315 -10.94 -10.04 -13.91
CA ASP A 315 -11.55 -11.34 -14.20
C ASP A 315 -12.05 -11.50 -15.65
N PRO A 316 -12.74 -10.51 -16.26
CA PRO A 316 -13.21 -10.63 -17.66
C PRO A 316 -12.11 -10.78 -18.73
N TRP A 317 -10.86 -10.43 -18.40
CA TRP A 317 -9.72 -10.46 -19.31
C TRP A 317 -8.71 -11.54 -18.95
N LEU A 318 -8.88 -12.25 -17.84
CA LEU A 318 -8.01 -13.34 -17.42
C LEU A 318 -8.43 -14.66 -18.10
N PRO A 319 -7.47 -15.58 -18.34
CA PRO A 319 -7.72 -16.85 -19.01
C PRO A 319 -8.50 -17.87 -18.17
#